data_AF-A0A529UR54-F1
#
_entry.id   AF-A0A529UR54-F1
#
_cell.length_a   1.000
_cell.length_b   1.000
_cell.length_c   1.000
_cell.angle_alpha   90.00
_cell.angle_beta   90.00
_cell.angle_gamma   90.00
#
_symmetry.space_group_name_H-M   'P 1'
#
loop_
_entity.id
_entity.type
_entity.pdbx_description
1 polymer ?
#
loop_
_entity_poly.entity_id
_entity_poly.type
_entity_poly.pdbx_seq_one_letter_code
_entity_poly.pdbx_strand_id
1 'polypeptide(L)'
;PPSGLPVVSPTRGEISQSQGPARATPLARRLAREANLDLSAIAGSGPRGRVVRADVEAAVAAKGTATLAKPAAEIPAEVPFAPAPAPKPMSDDQVLKLFAEGSYELVPHDNMRKTIARRLVEAKSTIPHFYLTLDCELDALLALRTQLNAAAPMRKTDKGEVPAYKLSVNDMVIKAMAMALMAVPDANASWTENAM
;
A
#
# COMPACT_ATOMS: atom_id res chain seq x y z
N PRO A 1 -60.31 -24.02 -31.90
CA PRO A 1 -59.17 -23.18 -31.45
C PRO A 1 -59.57 -22.27 -30.26
N PRO A 2 -58.68 -22.01 -29.29
CA PRO A 2 -57.63 -22.88 -28.74
C PRO A 2 -57.60 -22.89 -27.18
N SER A 3 -56.74 -23.75 -26.63
CA SER A 3 -55.82 -23.54 -25.48
C SER A 3 -56.36 -22.98 -24.14
N GLY A 4 -56.06 -23.51 -22.96
CA GLY A 4 -55.07 -24.48 -22.51
C GLY A 4 -55.05 -24.41 -20.96
N LEU A 5 -54.94 -25.56 -20.29
CA LEU A 5 -54.79 -25.64 -18.83
C LEU A 5 -53.36 -25.22 -18.43
N PRO A 6 -53.13 -24.78 -17.17
CA PRO A 6 -52.70 -25.77 -16.19
C PRO A 6 -53.25 -25.59 -14.76
N VAL A 7 -53.11 -26.70 -14.04
CA VAL A 7 -53.50 -27.03 -12.66
C VAL A 7 -52.54 -26.40 -11.65
N VAL A 8 -53.05 -25.97 -10.48
CA VAL A 8 -52.28 -25.89 -9.22
C VAL A 8 -53.16 -26.35 -8.05
N SER A 9 -52.74 -27.41 -7.35
CA SER A 9 -53.30 -27.86 -6.07
C SER A 9 -52.75 -27.03 -4.90
N PRO A 10 -53.52 -26.82 -3.82
CA PRO A 10 -53.07 -26.14 -2.61
C PRO A 10 -52.47 -27.15 -1.62
N THR A 11 -51.56 -26.72 -0.73
CA THR A 11 -51.63 -27.00 0.72
C THR A 11 -50.47 -26.40 1.52
N ARG A 12 -50.89 -25.75 2.63
CA ARG A 12 -50.21 -25.40 3.89
C ARG A 12 -49.34 -24.14 3.94
N GLY A 13 -49.93 -23.12 4.55
CA GLY A 13 -49.27 -21.89 4.91
C GLY A 13 -48.44 -21.98 6.18
N GLU A 14 -47.54 -21.02 6.29
CA GLU A 14 -46.98 -20.51 7.54
C GLU A 14 -47.21 -18.99 7.61
N ILE A 15 -47.29 -18.52 8.84
CA ILE A 15 -48.04 -17.36 9.28
C ILE A 15 -47.13 -16.13 9.15
N SER A 16 -47.45 -15.22 8.22
CA SER A 16 -46.81 -13.91 8.16
C SER A 16 -47.28 -13.07 9.35
N GLN A 17 -46.42 -12.91 10.37
CA GLN A 17 -46.66 -11.94 11.44
C GLN A 17 -46.38 -10.54 10.92
N SER A 18 -47.45 -9.74 10.86
CA SER A 18 -47.41 -8.30 10.63
C SER A 18 -46.60 -7.61 11.73
N GLN A 19 -45.47 -7.00 11.34
CA GLN A 19 -44.61 -6.27 12.26
C GLN A 19 -45.25 -4.93 12.65
N GLY A 20 -45.66 -4.81 13.91
CA GLY A 20 -45.80 -3.52 14.59
C GLY A 20 -44.44 -2.84 14.77
N PRO A 21 -44.41 -1.54 15.12
CA PRO A 21 -43.17 -0.76 15.18
C PRO A 21 -42.12 -1.44 16.07
N ALA A 22 -40.90 -1.60 15.54
CA ALA A 22 -39.80 -2.33 16.17
C ALA A 22 -39.65 -1.91 17.64
N ARG A 23 -39.74 -2.90 18.54
CA ARG A 23 -39.63 -2.72 19.98
C ARG A 23 -38.15 -2.50 20.30
N ALA A 24 -37.74 -1.24 20.42
CA ALA A 24 -36.36 -0.86 20.76
C ALA A 24 -36.31 -0.05 22.06
N THR A 25 -35.20 -0.17 22.80
CA THR A 25 -34.92 0.74 23.92
C THR A 25 -34.71 2.18 23.41
N PRO A 26 -35.06 3.23 24.18
CA PRO A 26 -34.90 4.62 23.73
C PRO A 26 -33.47 4.98 23.31
N LEU A 27 -32.47 4.41 24.01
CA LEU A 27 -31.06 4.55 23.69
C LEU A 27 -30.68 3.87 22.37
N ALA A 28 -31.15 2.64 22.12
CA ALA A 28 -30.93 1.95 20.85
C ALA A 28 -31.57 2.70 19.66
N ARG A 29 -32.75 3.30 19.85
CA ARG A 29 -33.40 4.13 18.82
C ARG A 29 -32.64 5.41 18.49
N ARG A 30 -31.89 5.98 19.45
CA ARG A 30 -31.04 7.14 19.20
C ARG A 30 -29.79 6.74 18.41
N LEU A 31 -29.10 5.68 18.86
CA LEU A 31 -27.90 5.17 18.20
C LEU A 31 -28.16 4.67 16.76
N ALA A 32 -29.30 4.02 16.52
CA ALA A 32 -29.65 3.56 15.18
C ALA A 32 -29.97 4.72 14.21
N ARG A 33 -30.54 5.83 14.70
CA ARG A 33 -30.74 7.03 13.89
C ARG A 33 -29.43 7.71 13.53
N GLU A 34 -28.51 7.81 14.47
CA GLU A 34 -27.16 8.38 14.25
C GLU A 34 -26.35 7.54 13.26
N ALA A 35 -26.52 6.21 13.26
CA ALA A 35 -25.84 5.29 12.36
C ALA A 35 -26.60 4.98 11.05
N ASN A 36 -27.74 5.63 10.81
CA ASN A 36 -28.65 5.40 9.68
C ASN A 36 -28.96 3.91 9.45
N LEU A 37 -29.37 3.23 10.53
CA LEU A 37 -29.72 1.81 10.58
C LEU A 37 -31.22 1.62 10.79
N ASP A 38 -31.82 0.69 10.03
CA ASP A 38 -33.21 0.32 10.22
C ASP A 38 -33.35 -0.67 11.40
N LEU A 39 -34.14 -0.27 12.39
CA LEU A 39 -34.43 -1.04 13.60
C LEU A 39 -35.32 -2.26 13.34
N SER A 40 -36.01 -2.31 12.19
CA SER A 40 -36.83 -3.46 11.80
C SER A 40 -35.99 -4.66 11.34
N ALA A 41 -34.78 -4.40 10.85
CA ALA A 41 -33.85 -5.40 10.33
C ALA A 41 -32.89 -5.96 11.40
N ILE A 42 -32.90 -5.40 12.62
CA ILE A 42 -32.02 -5.81 13.72
C ILE A 42 -32.79 -6.75 14.65
N ALA A 43 -32.33 -8.00 14.77
CA ALA A 43 -32.85 -8.94 15.74
C ALA A 43 -32.49 -8.48 17.16
N GLY A 44 -33.49 -8.13 17.96
CA GLY A 44 -33.29 -7.61 19.31
C GLY A 44 -33.05 -8.71 20.35
N SER A 45 -31.91 -8.65 21.04
CA SER A 45 -31.49 -9.64 22.04
C SER A 45 -32.00 -9.34 23.46
N GLY A 46 -32.72 -8.23 23.65
CA GLY A 46 -33.28 -7.84 24.95
C GLY A 46 -34.56 -8.59 25.36
N PRO A 47 -34.96 -8.52 26.64
CA PRO A 47 -36.16 -9.20 27.15
C PRO A 47 -37.42 -8.84 26.36
N ARG A 48 -38.14 -9.87 25.87
CA ARG A 48 -39.28 -9.78 24.94
C ARG A 48 -38.94 -9.31 23.52
N GLY A 49 -37.74 -9.63 23.01
CA GLY A 49 -37.31 -9.36 21.63
C GLY A 49 -37.02 -7.89 21.38
N ARG A 50 -36.51 -7.18 22.40
CA ARG A 50 -36.26 -5.74 22.32
C ARG A 50 -34.85 -5.46 21.81
N VAL A 51 -34.69 -4.53 20.87
CA VAL A 51 -33.37 -4.08 20.41
C VAL A 51 -32.68 -3.27 21.51
N VAL A 52 -31.52 -3.76 21.95
CA VAL A 52 -30.67 -3.10 22.96
C VAL A 52 -29.43 -2.48 22.31
N ARG A 53 -28.69 -1.67 23.08
CA ARG A 53 -27.50 -0.94 22.61
C ARG A 53 -26.49 -1.86 21.90
N ALA A 54 -26.21 -3.01 22.49
CA ALA A 54 -25.25 -3.98 21.95
C ALA A 54 -25.63 -4.48 20.55
N ASP A 55 -26.92 -4.62 20.25
CA ASP A 55 -27.39 -5.10 18.95
C ASP A 55 -27.18 -4.03 17.85
N VAL A 56 -27.36 -2.75 18.20
CA VAL A 56 -27.12 -1.64 17.28
C VAL A 56 -25.61 -1.46 17.03
N GLU A 57 -24.79 -1.56 18.08
CA GLU A 57 -23.33 -1.49 17.94
C GLU A 57 -22.78 -2.67 17.11
N ALA A 58 -23.32 -3.88 17.31
CA ALA A 58 -23.00 -5.04 16.48
C ALA A 58 -23.44 -4.85 15.02
N ALA A 59 -24.60 -4.24 14.77
CA ALA A 59 -25.06 -3.94 13.42
C ALA A 59 -24.20 -2.86 12.73
N VAL A 60 -23.71 -1.86 13.46
CA VAL A 60 -22.75 -0.86 12.95
C VAL A 60 -21.41 -1.53 12.60
N ALA A 61 -20.91 -2.39 13.48
CA ALA A 61 -19.68 -3.16 13.24
C ALA A 61 -19.83 -4.08 12.01
N ALA A 62 -20.98 -4.75 11.87
CA ALA A 62 -21.29 -5.60 10.72
C ALA A 62 -21.42 -4.80 9.41
N LYS A 63 -21.95 -3.57 9.44
CA LYS A 63 -21.98 -2.67 8.27
C LYS A 63 -20.56 -2.23 7.86
N GLY A 64 -19.63 -2.17 8.82
CA GLY A 64 -18.19 -1.94 8.57
C GLY A 64 -17.46 -3.16 7.99
N THR A 65 -18.04 -4.36 8.06
CA THR A 65 -17.43 -5.61 7.57
C THR A 65 -18.18 -6.25 6.40
N ALA A 66 -19.31 -5.70 5.96
CA ALA A 66 -20.12 -6.24 4.87
C ALA A 66 -19.64 -5.90 3.45
N THR A 67 -18.47 -5.28 3.28
CA THR A 67 -17.74 -5.25 1.99
C THR A 67 -16.58 -6.24 1.92
N LEU A 68 -16.30 -7.01 2.99
CA LEU A 68 -15.20 -7.98 3.01
C LEU A 68 -15.57 -9.21 3.83
N ALA A 69 -16.38 -10.11 3.26
CA ALA A 69 -16.29 -11.57 3.53
C ALA A 69 -17.40 -12.33 2.81
N LYS A 70 -17.04 -13.01 1.72
CA LYS A 70 -17.67 -14.28 1.33
C LYS A 70 -16.80 -15.41 1.89
N PRO A 71 -17.34 -16.51 2.47
CA PRO A 71 -16.56 -17.43 3.30
C PRO A 71 -15.79 -18.48 2.51
N ALA A 72 -14.56 -18.71 2.98
CA ALA A 72 -13.66 -19.87 2.92
C ALA A 72 -13.90 -20.98 1.88
N ALA A 73 -12.95 -21.10 0.95
CA ALA A 73 -12.52 -22.37 0.37
C ALA A 73 -11.05 -22.60 0.78
N GLU A 74 -10.71 -23.86 1.02
CA GLU A 74 -9.40 -24.41 1.39
C GLU A 74 -8.23 -23.68 0.73
N ILE A 75 -7.13 -23.46 1.47
CA ILE A 75 -5.86 -23.03 0.91
C ILE A 75 -5.39 -24.16 -0.02
N PRO A 76 -5.37 -24.00 -1.35
CA PRO A 76 -4.59 -24.88 -2.18
C PRO A 76 -3.13 -24.53 -1.86
N ALA A 77 -2.36 -25.53 -1.44
CA ALA A 77 -0.92 -25.49 -1.52
C ALA A 77 -0.53 -25.02 -2.94
N GLU A 78 0.43 -24.09 -3.00
CA GLU A 78 1.11 -23.63 -4.22
C GLU A 78 0.18 -23.21 -5.38
N VAL A 79 -0.27 -21.95 -5.32
CA VAL A 79 -0.48 -21.19 -6.56
C VAL A 79 0.87 -20.54 -6.88
N PRO A 80 1.54 -20.91 -7.98
CA PRO A 80 2.71 -20.17 -8.42
C PRO A 80 2.32 -18.71 -8.59
N PHE A 81 3.08 -17.79 -7.99
CA PHE A 81 2.98 -16.37 -8.29
C PHE A 81 3.34 -16.18 -9.77
N ALA A 82 2.34 -16.30 -10.65
CA ALA A 82 2.50 -15.98 -12.04
C ALA A 82 2.68 -14.46 -12.13
N PRO A 83 3.82 -13.97 -12.65
CA PRO A 83 4.04 -12.54 -12.74
C PRO A 83 2.96 -11.95 -13.65
N ALA A 84 2.20 -10.98 -13.11
CA ALA A 84 1.29 -10.19 -13.92
C ALA A 84 2.09 -9.58 -15.09
N PRO A 85 1.58 -9.65 -16.35
CA PRO A 85 2.31 -9.12 -17.48
C PRO A 85 2.59 -7.64 -17.25
N ALA A 86 3.87 -7.26 -17.34
CA ALA A 86 4.29 -5.88 -17.18
C ALA A 86 3.48 -4.99 -18.14
N PRO A 87 2.89 -3.87 -17.67
CA PRO A 87 2.14 -2.97 -18.53
C PRO A 87 3.07 -2.47 -19.64
N LYS A 88 2.68 -2.74 -20.90
CA LYS A 88 3.40 -2.22 -22.06
C LYS A 88 3.29 -0.70 -22.06
N PRO A 89 4.39 0.03 -22.34
CA PRO A 89 4.31 1.49 -22.46
C PRO A 89 3.34 1.86 -23.60
N MET A 90 2.59 2.95 -23.39
CA MET A 90 1.74 3.54 -24.44
C MET A 90 2.61 3.97 -25.62
N SER A 91 2.09 3.85 -26.84
CA SER A 91 2.79 4.38 -28.01
C SER A 91 2.81 5.90 -28.01
N ASP A 92 3.77 6.50 -28.72
CA ASP A 92 3.90 7.96 -28.82
C ASP A 92 2.58 8.60 -29.29
N ASP A 93 1.93 8.03 -30.31
CA ASP A 93 0.63 8.49 -30.81
C ASP A 93 -0.49 8.46 -29.76
N GLN A 94 -0.46 7.50 -28.83
CA GLN A 94 -1.44 7.42 -27.74
C GLN A 94 -1.17 8.48 -26.68
N VAL A 95 0.10 8.75 -26.37
CA VAL A 95 0.48 9.79 -25.41
C VAL A 95 0.13 11.18 -25.96
N LEU A 96 0.40 11.46 -27.23
CA LEU A 96 0.15 12.77 -27.83
C LEU A 96 -1.34 13.11 -27.89
N LYS A 97 -2.21 12.11 -28.08
CA LYS A 97 -3.68 12.27 -28.04
C LYS A 97 -4.24 12.68 -26.66
N LEU A 98 -3.45 12.57 -25.59
CA LEU A 98 -3.85 13.02 -24.25
C LEU A 98 -3.74 14.54 -24.09
N PHE A 99 -3.05 15.22 -25.01
CA PHE A 99 -2.79 16.65 -24.95
C PHE A 99 -3.47 17.36 -26.12
N ALA A 100 -3.89 18.61 -25.91
CA ALA A 100 -4.47 19.42 -26.99
C ALA A 100 -3.40 19.68 -28.05
N GLU A 101 -3.79 19.66 -29.33
CA GLU A 101 -2.88 19.93 -30.44
C GLU A 101 -2.23 21.32 -30.27
N GLY A 102 -0.90 21.38 -30.36
CA GLY A 102 -0.12 22.62 -30.16
C GLY A 102 0.15 23.02 -28.70
N SER A 103 -0.31 22.24 -27.72
CA SER A 103 -0.08 22.54 -26.29
C SER A 103 1.22 21.95 -25.70
N TYR A 104 2.02 21.24 -26.50
CA TYR A 104 3.23 20.56 -26.04
C TYR A 104 4.43 20.82 -26.96
N GLU A 105 5.62 20.75 -26.38
CA GLU A 105 6.90 20.78 -27.09
C GLU A 105 7.59 19.43 -26.93
N LEU A 106 8.05 18.86 -28.04
CA LEU A 106 8.81 17.62 -28.03
C LEU A 106 10.30 17.95 -27.86
N VAL A 107 10.83 17.65 -26.68
CA VAL A 107 12.27 17.79 -26.39
C VAL A 107 12.95 16.42 -26.55
N PRO A 108 13.82 16.24 -27.56
CA PRO A 108 14.53 14.98 -27.74
C PRO A 108 15.50 14.71 -26.60
N HIS A 109 15.52 13.48 -26.12
CA HIS A 109 16.50 13.05 -25.12
C HIS A 109 17.90 12.91 -25.72
N ASP A 110 18.91 13.36 -24.97
CA ASP A 110 20.32 13.08 -25.26
C ASP A 110 20.66 11.58 -25.07
N ASN A 111 21.81 11.14 -25.61
CA ASN A 111 22.23 9.74 -25.56
C ASN A 111 22.53 9.24 -24.14
N MET A 112 22.99 10.12 -23.25
CA MET A 112 23.29 9.79 -21.85
C MET A 112 21.98 9.49 -21.11
N ARG A 113 20.98 10.35 -21.26
CA ARG A 113 19.64 10.21 -20.70
C ARG A 113 18.91 9.00 -21.24
N LYS A 114 18.99 8.72 -22.55
CA LYS A 114 18.44 7.48 -23.14
C LYS A 114 19.03 6.24 -22.48
N THR A 115 20.33 6.25 -22.20
CA THR A 115 21.03 5.13 -21.55
C THR A 115 20.63 4.97 -20.09
N ILE A 116 20.55 6.07 -19.34
CA ILE A 116 20.07 6.07 -17.94
C ILE A 116 18.63 5.55 -17.87
N ALA A 117 17.74 6.04 -18.74
CA ALA A 117 16.34 5.62 -18.79
C ALA A 117 16.22 4.11 -19.04
N ARG A 118 16.96 3.57 -20.02
CA ARG A 118 16.99 2.13 -20.30
C ARG A 118 17.39 1.30 -19.09
N ARG A 119 18.47 1.68 -18.39
CA ARG A 119 18.95 0.97 -17.19
C ARG A 119 17.99 1.06 -16.00
N LEU A 120 17.34 2.21 -15.80
CA LEU A 120 16.36 2.39 -14.73
C LEU A 120 15.10 1.55 -14.96
N VAL A 121 14.59 1.50 -16.20
CA VAL A 121 13.43 0.68 -16.56
C VAL A 121 13.75 -0.80 -16.40
N GLU A 122 14.92 -1.23 -16.89
CA GLU A 122 15.42 -2.60 -16.72
C GLU A 122 15.46 -2.96 -15.23
N ALA A 123 16.17 -2.18 -14.40
CA ALA A 123 16.27 -2.44 -12.97
C ALA A 123 14.91 -2.47 -12.25
N LYS A 124 14.01 -1.52 -12.53
CA LYS A 124 12.74 -1.40 -11.79
C LYS A 124 11.68 -2.43 -12.21
N SER A 125 11.80 -3.00 -13.41
CA SER A 125 10.88 -4.03 -13.91
C SER A 125 11.34 -5.45 -13.60
N THR A 126 12.64 -5.71 -13.55
CA THR A 126 13.18 -7.06 -13.32
C THR A 126 13.50 -7.34 -11.86
N ILE A 127 13.99 -6.35 -11.10
CA ILE A 127 14.41 -6.55 -9.71
C ILE A 127 13.22 -6.35 -8.76
N PRO A 128 12.88 -7.34 -7.91
CA PRO A 128 11.82 -7.22 -6.91
C PRO A 128 12.25 -6.31 -5.76
N HIS A 129 12.10 -5.00 -5.94
CA HIS A 129 12.47 -4.00 -4.94
C HIS A 129 11.47 -3.96 -3.78
N PHE A 130 11.99 -3.95 -2.55
CA PHE A 130 11.28 -3.55 -1.35
C PHE A 130 12.09 -2.50 -0.59
N TYR A 131 11.43 -1.69 0.21
CA TYR A 131 12.05 -0.54 0.87
C TYR A 131 12.12 -0.78 2.38
N LEU A 132 13.28 -0.46 2.97
CA LEU A 132 13.51 -0.46 4.41
C LEU A 132 13.95 0.95 4.83
N THR A 133 13.45 1.40 5.98
CA THR A 133 13.77 2.72 6.54
C THR A 133 14.09 2.55 8.02
N LEU A 134 15.08 3.30 8.49
CA LEU A 134 15.48 3.38 9.89
C LEU A 134 16.00 4.77 10.21
N ASP A 135 15.83 5.21 11.46
CA ASP A 135 16.35 6.48 11.96
C ASP A 135 17.67 6.26 12.70
N CYS A 136 18.67 7.09 12.41
CA CYS A 136 20.00 7.04 13.05
C CYS A 136 20.31 8.36 13.76
N GLU A 137 20.78 8.26 15.01
CA GLU A 137 21.33 9.39 15.75
C GLU A 137 22.79 9.65 15.31
N LEU A 138 23.15 10.92 15.12
CA LEU A 138 24.44 11.33 14.51
C LEU A 138 25.27 12.27 15.40
N ASP A 139 24.87 12.57 16.64
CA ASP A 139 25.51 13.59 17.47
C ASP A 139 26.98 13.22 17.75
N ALA A 140 27.23 11.96 18.10
CA ALA A 140 28.58 11.44 18.29
C ALA A 140 29.42 11.51 17.01
N LEU A 141 28.82 11.24 15.85
CA LEU A 141 29.49 11.30 14.55
C LEU A 141 29.85 12.74 14.17
N LEU A 142 28.96 13.69 14.43
CA LEU A 142 29.20 15.11 14.18
C LEU A 142 30.27 15.69 15.10
N ALA A 143 30.30 15.26 16.37
CA ALA A 143 31.36 15.60 17.30
C ALA A 143 32.73 15.07 16.81
N LEU A 144 32.79 13.80 16.41
CA LEU A 144 34.01 13.19 15.87
C LEU A 144 34.49 13.88 14.59
N ARG A 145 33.57 14.21 13.67
CA ARG A 145 33.89 14.96 12.45
C ARG A 145 34.58 16.29 12.77
N THR A 146 34.09 17.00 13.78
CA THR A 146 34.66 18.29 14.21
C THR A 146 36.07 18.11 14.74
N GLN A 147 36.30 17.08 15.57
CA GLN A 147 37.62 16.75 16.09
C GLN A 147 38.61 16.39 14.97
N LEU A 148 38.20 15.54 14.02
CA LEU A 148 39.05 15.10 12.91
C LEU A 148 39.39 16.24 11.94
N ASN A 149 38.44 17.13 11.66
CA ASN A 149 38.69 18.31 10.83
C ASN A 149 39.61 19.32 11.53
N ALA A 150 39.52 19.45 12.86
CA ALA A 150 40.43 20.29 13.63
C ALA A 150 41.86 19.72 13.68
N ALA A 151 41.99 18.39 13.67
CA ALA A 151 43.28 17.70 13.62
C ALA A 151 43.91 17.68 12.21
N ALA A 152 43.21 18.17 11.18
CA ALA A 152 43.71 18.16 9.81
C ALA A 152 44.96 19.07 9.67
N PRO A 153 46.11 18.56 9.20
CA PRO A 153 47.31 19.37 9.02
C PRO A 153 47.06 20.51 8.02
N MET A 154 47.51 21.72 8.34
CA MET A 154 47.45 22.84 7.40
C MET A 154 48.58 22.72 6.36
N ARG A 155 48.23 22.76 5.08
CA ARG A 155 49.19 22.84 3.97
C ARG A 155 49.27 24.26 3.45
N LYS A 156 50.48 24.79 3.32
CA LYS A 156 50.73 26.06 2.65
C LYS A 156 50.58 25.87 1.14
N THR A 157 49.63 26.56 0.56
CA THR A 157 49.44 26.69 -0.90
C THR A 157 49.67 28.14 -1.29
N ASP A 158 49.86 28.41 -2.59
CA ASP A 158 50.09 29.75 -3.14
C ASP A 158 48.97 30.76 -2.81
N LYS A 159 47.81 30.29 -2.31
CA LYS A 159 46.64 31.09 -1.93
C LYS A 159 46.39 31.12 -0.40
N GLY A 160 47.32 30.62 0.42
CA GLY A 160 47.23 30.62 1.88
C GLY A 160 47.33 29.23 2.52
N GLU A 161 47.13 29.17 3.84
CA GLU A 161 47.05 27.92 4.60
C GLU A 161 45.67 27.28 4.44
N VAL A 162 45.63 26.11 3.81
CA VAL A 162 44.41 25.32 3.64
C VAL A 162 44.54 23.98 4.37
N PRO A 163 43.46 23.47 5.00
CA PRO A 163 43.49 22.13 5.58
C PRO A 163 43.84 21.08 4.51
N ALA A 164 44.70 20.12 4.85
CA ALA A 164 45.12 19.05 3.94
C ALA A 164 43.93 18.22 3.42
N TYR A 165 42.87 18.13 4.22
CA TYR A 165 41.62 17.48 3.87
C TYR A 165 40.48 18.12 4.66
N LYS A 166 39.25 17.97 4.16
CA LYS A 166 38.03 18.35 4.83
C LYS A 166 37.05 17.19 4.76
N LEU A 167 36.79 16.57 5.90
CA LEU A 167 35.87 15.45 6.01
C LEU A 167 34.42 15.96 6.05
N SER A 168 33.61 15.35 5.19
CA SER A 168 32.16 15.51 5.14
C SER A 168 31.47 14.37 5.91
N VAL A 169 30.18 14.56 6.20
CA VAL A 169 29.35 13.48 6.77
C VAL A 169 29.26 12.31 5.78
N ASN A 170 29.21 12.59 4.48
CA ASN A 170 29.15 11.58 3.43
C ASN A 170 30.36 10.61 3.49
N ASP A 171 31.56 11.12 3.78
CA ASP A 171 32.76 10.27 3.90
C ASP A 171 32.63 9.25 5.04
N MET A 172 32.04 9.69 6.15
CA MET A 172 31.80 8.83 7.32
C MET A 172 30.69 7.81 7.04
N VAL A 173 29.64 8.20 6.31
CA VAL A 173 28.57 7.29 5.86
C VAL A 173 29.12 6.24 4.91
N ILE A 174 29.97 6.62 3.94
CA ILE A 174 30.63 5.66 3.03
C ILE A 174 31.48 4.67 3.82
N LYS A 175 32.26 5.14 4.81
CA LYS A 175 33.06 4.25 5.66
C LYS A 175 32.17 3.27 6.45
N ALA A 176 31.07 3.74 7.02
CA ALA A 176 30.13 2.91 7.75
C ALA A 176 29.47 1.86 6.84
N MET A 177 29.02 2.25 5.65
CA MET A 177 28.46 1.33 4.66
C MET A 177 29.48 0.26 4.24
N ALA A 178 30.73 0.64 3.97
CA ALA A 178 31.77 -0.33 3.63
C ALA A 178 32.00 -1.35 4.75
N MET A 179 32.01 -0.89 6.02
CA MET A 179 32.12 -1.80 7.17
C MET A 179 30.89 -2.70 7.32
N ALA A 180 29.68 -2.17 7.11
CA ALA A 180 28.45 -2.94 7.16
C ALA A 180 28.40 -4.03 6.07
N LEU A 181 28.79 -3.70 4.84
CA LEU A 181 28.85 -4.65 3.73
C LEU A 181 29.92 -5.75 3.92
N MET A 182 30.98 -5.46 4.68
CA MET A 182 31.94 -6.50 5.11
C MET A 182 31.37 -7.41 6.20
N ALA A 183 30.55 -6.85 7.11
CA ALA A 183 29.93 -7.62 8.19
C ALA A 183 28.75 -8.48 7.70
N VAL A 184 28.04 -8.05 6.66
CA VAL A 184 26.92 -8.76 6.03
C VAL A 184 27.19 -8.95 4.54
N PRO A 185 27.96 -9.98 4.16
CA PRO A 185 28.35 -10.21 2.76
C PRO A 185 27.16 -10.44 1.81
N ASP A 186 26.06 -11.02 2.31
CA ASP A 186 24.86 -11.31 1.51
C ASP A 186 24.20 -10.03 0.96
N ALA A 187 24.36 -8.91 1.66
CA ALA A 187 23.89 -7.59 1.19
C ALA A 187 24.78 -7.00 0.09
N ASN A 188 25.99 -7.54 -0.11
CA ASN A 188 26.98 -7.11 -1.11
C ASN A 188 27.18 -8.18 -2.20
N ALA A 189 26.11 -8.88 -2.57
CA ALA A 189 26.13 -9.93 -3.60
C ALA A 189 25.47 -9.46 -4.91
N SER A 190 25.82 -10.11 -6.02
CA SER A 190 25.18 -9.92 -7.32
C SER A 190 24.50 -11.20 -7.76
N TRP A 191 23.27 -11.06 -8.26
CA TRP A 191 22.49 -12.16 -8.82
C TRP A 191 22.78 -12.24 -10.31
N THR A 192 23.24 -13.39 -10.77
CA THR A 192 23.54 -13.63 -12.20
C THR A 192 22.59 -14.70 -12.72
N GLU A 193 22.22 -14.62 -13.99
CA GLU A 193 21.30 -15.60 -14.61
C GLU A 193 21.79 -17.04 -14.49
N ASN A 194 23.11 -17.27 -14.52
CA ASN A 194 23.68 -18.62 -14.40
C ASN A 194 23.65 -19.18 -12.97
N ALA A 195 23.52 -18.31 -11.96
CA ALA A 195 23.50 -18.68 -10.55
C ALA A 195 22.10 -18.60 -9.93
N MET A 196 21.08 -18.27 -10.74
CA MET A 196 19.65 -18.21 -10.39
C MET A 196 18.95 -19.46 -10.90
#